data_AF-S9S7S4-F1
#
_entry.id   AF-S9S7S4-F1
#
_cell.length_a   1.000
_cell.length_b   1.000
_cell.length_c   1.000
_cell.angle_alpha   90.00
_cell.angle_beta   90.00
_cell.angle_gamma   90.00
#
_symmetry.space_group_name_H-M   'P 1'
#
loop_
_entity.id
_entity.type
_entity.pdbx_description
1 polymer ?
#
loop_
_entity_poly.entity_id
_entity_poly.type
_entity_poly.pdbx_seq_one_letter_code
_entity_poly.pdbx_strand_id
1 'polypeptide(L)'
;MVIASGRSSRQVGAMADHIGRALKQAGYHVSSEGEPQCDWVLVDAGDIIVHLFRPEVRAFYNLEKIWARPAETAAAPAPRPQAAPAV
;
A
#
# COMPACT_ATOMS: atom_id res chain seq x y z
N MET A 1 -2.49 -7.43 -5.67
CA MET A 1 -1.35 -6.62 -5.19
C MET A 1 -1.81 -5.72 -4.05
N VAL A 2 -1.03 -5.66 -2.97
CA VAL A 2 -1.26 -4.78 -1.81
C VAL A 2 -0.11 -3.79 -1.71
N ILE A 3 -0.40 -2.52 -1.42
CA ILE A 3 0.61 -1.49 -1.17
C ILE A 3 0.36 -0.87 0.20
N ALA A 4 1.36 -0.86 1.07
CA ALA A 4 1.31 -0.24 2.39
C ALA A 4 2.56 0.61 2.65
N SER A 5 2.47 1.49 3.65
CA SER A 5 3.57 2.39 3.99
C SER A 5 3.91 2.36 5.48
N GLY A 6 5.20 2.29 5.79
CA GLY A 6 5.75 2.38 7.14
C GLY A 6 6.52 3.69 7.31
N ARG A 7 6.37 4.34 8.47
CA ARG A 7 6.95 5.68 8.74
C ARG A 7 8.47 5.66 8.99
N SER A 8 9.05 4.48 9.16
CA SER A 8 10.49 4.30 9.34
C SER A 8 10.92 2.93 8.80
N SER A 9 12.20 2.78 8.46
CA SER A 9 12.77 1.50 8.00
C SER A 9 12.54 0.39 9.04
N ARG A 10 12.64 0.71 10.34
CA ARG A 10 12.31 -0.23 11.41
C ARG A 10 10.84 -0.67 11.39
N GLN A 11 9.91 0.25 11.13
CA GLN A 11 8.48 -0.09 11.03
C GLN A 11 8.22 -0.97 9.81
N VAL A 12 8.84 -0.65 8.66
CA VAL A 12 8.72 -1.43 7.43
C VAL A 12 9.24 -2.86 7.64
N GLY A 13 10.42 -3.01 8.24
CA GLY A 13 10.97 -4.33 8.59
C GLY A 13 10.07 -5.11 9.52
N ALA A 14 9.58 -4.48 10.61
CA ALA A 14 8.67 -5.14 11.55
C ALA A 14 7.35 -5.59 10.88
N MET A 15 6.83 -4.81 9.93
CA MET A 15 5.65 -5.18 9.14
C MET A 15 5.93 -6.37 8.22
N ALA A 16 7.06 -6.36 7.49
CA ALA A 16 7.48 -7.46 6.62
C ALA A 16 7.62 -8.77 7.40
N ASP A 17 8.35 -8.70 8.52
CA ASP A 17 8.53 -9.78 9.48
C ASP A 17 7.21 -10.36 9.98
N HIS A 18 6.29 -9.48 10.39
CA HIS A 18 4.99 -9.89 10.93
C HIS A 18 4.15 -10.60 9.86
N ILE A 19 4.06 -10.03 8.67
CA ILE A 19 3.32 -10.60 7.54
C ILE A 19 3.92 -11.95 7.14
N GLY A 20 5.24 -12.02 6.99
CA GLY A 20 5.94 -13.25 6.62
C GLY A 20 5.73 -14.37 7.63
N ARG A 21 5.79 -14.07 8.94
CA ARG A 21 5.48 -15.06 9.98
C ARG A 21 4.02 -15.50 9.95
N ALA A 22 3.08 -14.57 9.83
CA ALA A 22 1.65 -14.89 9.82
C ALA A 22 1.27 -15.79 8.63
N LEU A 23 1.77 -15.47 7.43
CA LEU A 23 1.51 -16.25 6.22
C LEU A 23 2.17 -17.63 6.26
N LYS A 24 3.41 -17.73 6.74
CA LYS A 24 4.08 -19.03 6.97
C LYS A 24 3.30 -19.90 7.97
N GLN A 25 2.78 -19.31 9.05
CA GLN A 25 1.94 -20.04 10.03
C GLN A 25 0.62 -20.51 9.43
N ALA A 26 0.07 -19.78 8.46
CA ALA A 26 -1.13 -20.18 7.72
C ALA A 26 -0.84 -21.21 6.62
N GLY A 27 0.40 -21.67 6.46
CA GLY A 27 0.79 -22.72 5.51
C GLY A 27 1.17 -22.21 4.12
N TYR A 28 1.30 -20.90 3.92
CA TYR A 28 1.73 -20.32 2.65
C TYR A 28 3.25 -20.29 2.53
N HIS A 29 3.74 -20.48 1.31
CA HIS A 29 5.15 -20.22 1.00
C HIS A 29 5.36 -18.72 0.84
N VAL A 30 6.40 -18.17 1.47
CA VAL A 30 6.65 -16.73 1.48
C VAL A 30 8.13 -16.44 1.27
N SER A 31 8.43 -15.57 0.31
CA SER A 31 9.74 -14.95 0.10
C SER A 31 9.68 -13.45 0.37
N SER A 32 10.80 -12.88 0.83
CA SER A 32 10.96 -11.45 1.10
C SER A 32 12.23 -10.93 0.44
N GLU A 33 12.15 -9.72 -0.11
CA GLU A 33 13.27 -9.01 -0.76
C GLU A 33 13.37 -7.57 -0.21
N GLY A 34 14.59 -7.05 -0.05
CA GLY A 34 14.82 -5.65 0.37
C GLY A 34 14.91 -5.40 1.89
N GLU A 35 14.91 -6.44 2.72
CA GLU A 35 14.99 -6.36 4.18
C GLU A 35 16.25 -5.68 4.76
N PRO A 36 17.46 -5.72 4.15
CA PRO A 36 18.64 -5.07 4.73
C PRO A 36 18.50 -3.55 4.89
N GLN A 37 17.79 -2.90 3.96
CA GLN A 37 17.60 -1.46 3.93
C GLN A 37 16.22 -1.04 4.45
N CYS A 38 15.20 -1.89 4.26
CA CYS A 38 13.81 -1.64 4.65
C CYS A 38 13.20 -0.32 4.12
N ASP A 39 13.77 0.24 3.05
CA ASP A 39 13.21 1.41 2.35
C ASP A 39 12.06 1.00 1.41
N TRP A 40 12.20 -0.19 0.81
CA TRP A 40 11.18 -0.92 0.06
C TRP A 40 11.37 -2.41 0.32
N VAL A 41 10.33 -3.05 0.85
CA VAL A 41 10.30 -4.51 1.04
C VAL A 41 9.18 -5.09 0.18
N LEU A 42 9.50 -6.15 -0.55
CA LEU A 42 8.54 -6.95 -1.29
C LEU A 42 8.34 -8.26 -0.55
N VAL A 43 7.08 -8.59 -0.27
CA VAL A 43 6.69 -9.88 0.30
C VAL A 43 5.84 -10.59 -0.74
N ASP A 44 6.34 -11.72 -1.22
CA ASP A 44 5.68 -12.56 -2.22
C ASP A 44 5.15 -13.83 -1.56
N ALA A 45 3.84 -14.05 -1.71
CA ALA A 45 3.13 -15.24 -1.22
C ALA A 45 2.43 -16.00 -2.36
N GLY A 46 2.93 -15.88 -3.59
CA GLY A 46 2.37 -16.51 -4.79
C GLY A 46 1.19 -15.72 -5.37
N ASP A 47 0.00 -15.90 -4.81
CA ASP A 47 -1.22 -15.25 -5.31
C ASP A 47 -1.34 -13.78 -4.90
N ILE A 48 -0.63 -13.40 -3.83
CA ILE A 48 -0.65 -12.05 -3.27
C ILE A 48 0.79 -11.55 -3.13
N ILE A 49 1.04 -10.38 -3.72
CA ILE A 49 2.28 -9.63 -3.55
C ILE A 49 1.98 -8.38 -2.73
N VAL A 50 2.73 -8.18 -1.64
CA VAL A 50 2.63 -7.03 -0.75
C VAL A 50 3.88 -6.17 -0.91
N HIS A 51 3.67 -4.90 -1.25
CA HIS A 51 4.74 -3.91 -1.36
C HIS A 51 4.68 -2.98 -0.16
N LEU A 52 5.77 -2.94 0.62
CA LEU A 52 5.90 -2.08 1.79
C LEU A 52 6.92 -0.99 1.50
N PHE A 53 6.49 0.26 1.58
CA PHE A 53 7.35 1.40 1.26
C PHE A 53 7.54 2.34 2.44
N ARG A 54 8.67 3.03 2.47
CA ARG A 54 8.71 4.34 3.13
C ARG A 54 7.95 5.39 2.31
N PRO A 55 7.25 6.36 2.95
CA PRO A 55 6.48 7.39 2.26
C PRO A 55 7.28 8.13 1.18
N GLU A 56 8.52 8.50 1.49
CA GLU A 56 9.44 9.20 0.57
C GLU A 56 9.75 8.35 -0.68
N VAL A 57 9.98 7.05 -0.49
CA VAL A 57 10.32 6.09 -1.54
C VAL A 57 9.10 5.80 -2.41
N ARG A 58 7.92 5.65 -1.79
CA ARG A 58 6.64 5.45 -2.50
C ARG A 58 6.34 6.61 -3.45
N ALA A 59 6.55 7.84 -2.98
CA ALA A 59 6.34 9.04 -3.79
C ALA A 59 7.31 9.13 -4.98
N PHE A 60 8.56 8.69 -4.79
CA PHE A 60 9.58 8.68 -5.84
C PHE A 60 9.30 7.62 -6.92
N TYR A 61 9.01 6.37 -6.53
CA TYR A 61 8.79 5.27 -7.47
C TYR A 61 7.40 5.25 -8.11
N ASN A 62 6.40 5.86 -7.46
CA ASN A 62 5.06 6.11 -7.99
C ASN A 62 4.40 4.93 -8.74
N LEU A 63 4.59 3.70 -8.23
CA LEU A 63 4.08 2.47 -8.85
C LEU A 63 2.56 2.47 -9.00
N GLU A 64 1.87 3.25 -8.17
CA GLU A 64 0.43 3.47 -8.28
C GLU A 64 0.02 4.01 -9.65
N LYS A 65 0.83 4.80 -10.34
CA LYS A 65 0.48 5.30 -11.68
C LYS A 65 0.52 4.24 -12.76
N ILE A 66 1.38 3.22 -12.61
CA ILE A 66 1.56 2.15 -13.60
C ILE A 66 0.42 1.14 -13.49
N TRP A 67 -0.03 0.86 -12.26
CA TRP A 67 -1.06 -0.13 -11.97
C TRP A 67 -2.42 0.49 -11.60
N ALA A 68 -2.53 1.81 -11.61
CA ALA A 68 -3.82 2.49 -11.54
C ALA A 68 -4.61 2.15 -12.79
N ARG A 69 -5.75 1.47 -12.59
CA ARG A 69 -6.84 1.54 -13.57
C ARG A 69 -7.16 3.03 -13.80
N PRO A 70 -7.38 3.49 -15.05
CA PRO A 70 -7.84 4.85 -15.32
C PRO A 70 -8.92 5.21 -14.31
N ALA A 71 -8.66 6.30 -13.57
CA ALA A 71 -9.21 6.53 -12.25
C ALA A 71 -10.68 6.13 -12.13
N GLU A 72 -11.02 5.33 -11.12
CA GLU A 72 -12.26 5.60 -10.41
C GLU A 72 -12.00 6.91 -9.66
N THR A 73 -12.10 8.01 -10.40
CA THR A 73 -12.07 9.35 -9.83
C THR A 73 -13.18 9.31 -8.81
N ALA A 74 -12.83 9.41 -7.52
CA ALA A 74 -13.83 9.56 -6.49
C ALA A 74 -14.55 10.87 -6.84
N ALA A 75 -15.73 10.73 -7.45
CA ALA A 75 -16.53 11.87 -7.86
C ALA A 75 -16.71 12.74 -6.61
N ALA A 76 -16.22 13.97 -6.68
CA ALA A 76 -16.42 14.93 -5.61
C ALA A 76 -17.91 14.93 -5.27
N PRO A 77 -18.30 14.81 -3.98
CA PRO A 77 -19.71 14.75 -3.62
C PRO A 77 -20.40 15.98 -4.18
N ALA A 78 -21.46 15.77 -4.97
CA ALA A 78 -22.21 16.83 -5.62
C ALA A 78 -22.62 17.89 -4.57
N PRO A 79 -22.45 19.20 -4.86
CA PRO A 79 -22.82 20.24 -3.93
C PRO A 79 -24.31 20.11 -3.62
N ARG A 80 -24.64 20.05 -2.32
CA ARG A 80 -26.03 20.02 -1.85
C ARG A 80 -26.76 21.27 -2.41
N PRO A 81 -27.98 21.13 -2.95
CA PRO A 81 -28.73 22.28 -3.44
C PRO A 81 -28.95 23.26 -2.28
N GLN A 82 -28.46 24.48 -2.44
CA GLN A 82 -28.70 25.57 -1.50
C GLN A 82 -30.14 26.05 -1.73
N ALA A 83 -30.98 25.94 -0.70
CA ALA A 83 -32.35 26.44 -0.76
C ALA A 83 -32.32 27.96 -1.02
N ALA A 84 -33.01 28.38 -2.08
CA ALA A 84 -33.22 29.78 -2.38
C ALA A 84 -34.02 30.46 -1.25
N PRO A 85 -33.69 31.71 -0.86
CA PRO A 85 -34.49 32.43 0.12
C PRO A 85 -35.87 32.71 -0.47
N ALA A 86 -36.92 32.35 0.25
CA ALA A 86 -38.29 32.76 -0.05
C ALA A 86 -38.38 34.28 0.09
N VAL A 87 -38.78 34.95 -0.98
CA VAL A 87 -39.21 36.36 -0.98
C VAL A 87 -40.72 36.40 -0.93
#